data_AF-W0MNJ7-F1
#
_entry.id   AF-W0MNJ7-F1
#
_cell.length_a   1.000
_cell.length_b   1.000
_cell.length_c   1.000
_cell.angle_alpha   90.00
_cell.angle_beta   90.00
_cell.angle_gamma   90.00
#
_symmetry.space_group_name_H-M   'P 1'
#
loop_
_entity.id
_entity.type
_entity.pdbx_description
1 polymer ?
#
loop_
_entity_poly.entity_id
_entity_poly.type
_entity_poly.pdbx_seq_one_letter_code
_entity_poly.pdbx_strand_id
1 'polypeptide(L)'
;MIFFTPDLSFLGYAFGPRVGAYCYNTVHLYAVGAAVFAAGLIGSVPDLAAIGALWLAHSGFDRMLGYGLKLPQGFTFTHLGIIGR
;
A
#
# COMPACT_ATOMS: atom_id res chain seq x y z
N MET A 1 14.95 2.90 3.92
CA MET A 1 14.74 2.45 2.52
C MET A 1 13.57 1.48 2.39
N ILE A 2 13.53 0.36 3.14
CA ILE A 2 12.44 -0.64 3.04
C ILE A 2 11.04 -0.05 3.25
N PHE A 3 10.91 0.94 4.13
CA PHE A 3 9.64 1.62 4.38
C PHE A 3 8.99 2.18 3.10
N PHE A 4 9.77 2.77 2.19
CA PHE A 4 9.25 3.37 0.94
C PHE A 4 9.24 2.41 -0.26
N THR A 5 9.73 1.17 -0.09
CA THR A 5 9.69 0.16 -1.16
C THR A 5 8.28 -0.13 -1.69
N PRO A 6 7.21 -0.16 -0.87
CA PRO A 6 5.84 -0.32 -1.35
C PRO A 6 5.42 0.75 -2.38
N ASP A 7 5.97 1.96 -2.30
CA ASP A 7 5.60 3.06 -3.20
C ASP A 7 5.98 2.76 -4.65
N LEU A 8 7.01 1.94 -4.91
CA LEU A 8 7.38 1.51 -6.26
C LEU A 8 6.24 0.83 -7.04
N SER A 9 5.19 0.37 -6.34
CA SER A 9 3.94 -0.09 -6.97
C SER A 9 3.27 0.95 -7.88
N PHE A 10 3.56 2.25 -7.71
CA PHE A 10 3.10 3.30 -8.64
C PHE A 10 3.65 3.08 -10.07
N LEU A 11 4.78 2.39 -10.25
CA LEU A 11 5.33 2.10 -11.57
C LEU A 11 4.36 1.28 -12.45
N GLY A 12 3.39 0.58 -11.86
CA GLY A 12 2.31 -0.08 -12.58
C GLY A 12 1.49 0.88 -13.47
N TYR A 13 1.48 2.18 -13.17
CA TYR A 13 0.84 3.19 -14.01
C TYR A 13 1.51 3.36 -15.38
N ALA A 14 2.74 2.87 -15.58
CA ALA A 14 3.37 2.80 -16.89
C ALA A 14 2.59 1.91 -17.88
N PHE A 15 1.78 0.97 -17.37
CA PHE A 15 0.91 0.10 -18.16
C PHE A 15 -0.55 0.57 -18.21
N GLY A 16 -0.81 1.81 -17.78
CA GLY A 16 -2.14 2.43 -17.77
C GLY A 16 -2.81 2.49 -16.39
N PRO A 17 -3.88 3.30 -16.26
CA PRO A 17 -4.43 3.68 -14.97
C PRO A 17 -5.11 2.52 -14.22
N ARG A 18 -5.71 1.56 -14.93
CA ARG A 18 -6.33 0.38 -14.30
C ARG A 18 -5.29 -0.55 -13.69
N VAL A 19 -4.22 -0.84 -14.43
CA VAL A 19 -3.12 -1.69 -13.96
C VAL A 19 -2.40 -1.00 -12.80
N GLY A 20 -2.09 0.29 -12.95
CA GLY A 20 -1.50 1.10 -11.90
C GLY A 20 -2.32 1.11 -10.61
N ALA A 21 -3.63 1.35 -10.70
CA ALA A 21 -4.51 1.32 -9.53
C ALA A 21 -4.55 -0.06 -8.87
N TYR A 22 -4.58 -1.14 -9.65
CA TYR A 22 -4.56 -2.50 -9.11
C TYR A 22 -3.23 -2.83 -8.40
N CYS A 23 -2.09 -2.56 -9.04
CA CYS A 23 -0.77 -2.78 -8.46
C CYS A 23 -0.60 -1.97 -7.17
N TYR A 24 -0.93 -0.68 -7.21
CA TYR A 24 -0.84 0.20 -6.05
C TYR A 24 -1.73 -0.27 -4.90
N ASN A 25 -3.01 -0.56 -5.20
CA ASN A 25 -3.98 -0.92 -4.16
C ASN A 25 -3.66 -2.25 -3.52
N THR A 26 -3.17 -3.24 -4.27
CA THR A 26 -2.74 -4.53 -3.71
C THR A 26 -1.66 -4.31 -2.64
N VAL A 27 -0.74 -3.38 -2.90
CA VAL A 27 0.35 -3.07 -1.98
C VAL A 27 -0.10 -2.19 -0.80
N HIS A 28 -1.06 -1.27 -0.98
CA HIS A 28 -1.49 -0.33 0.07
C HIS A 28 -2.78 -0.77 0.81
N LEU A 29 -3.29 -1.97 0.51
CA LEU A 29 -4.40 -2.58 1.22
C LEU A 29 -3.93 -3.10 2.58
N TYR A 30 -4.52 -2.61 3.67
CA TYR A 30 -4.17 -3.05 5.02
C TYR A 30 -4.26 -4.56 5.21
N ALA A 31 -5.17 -5.24 4.50
CA ALA A 31 -5.31 -6.69 4.58
C ALA A 31 -4.02 -7.43 4.23
N VAL A 32 -3.20 -6.93 3.29
CA VAL A 32 -1.94 -7.57 2.91
C VAL A 32 -0.93 -7.47 4.05
N GLY A 33 -0.71 -6.26 4.58
CA GLY A 33 0.18 -6.06 5.74
C GLY A 33 -0.29 -6.82 6.99
N ALA A 34 -1.60 -6.84 7.25
CA ALA A 34 -2.20 -7.57 8.37
C ALA A 34 -2.03 -9.08 8.23
N ALA A 35 -2.19 -9.63 7.03
CA ALA A 35 -1.96 -11.05 6.77
C ALA A 35 -0.50 -11.44 7.00
N VAL A 36 0.45 -10.64 6.52
CA VAL A 36 1.90 -10.86 6.76
C VAL A 36 2.23 -10.76 8.25
N PHE A 37 1.68 -9.76 8.94
CA PHE A 37 1.85 -9.60 10.38
C PHE A 37 1.33 -10.82 11.15
N ALA A 38 0.09 -11.23 10.87
CA ALA A 38 -0.53 -12.39 11.51
C ALA A 38 0.24 -13.69 11.22
N ALA A 39 0.71 -13.89 9.98
CA ALA A 39 1.53 -15.04 9.63
C ALA A 39 2.85 -15.07 10.42
N GLY A 40 3.49 -13.92 10.62
CA GLY A 40 4.69 -13.79 11.46
C GLY A 40 4.42 -14.14 12.93
N LEU A 41 3.30 -13.70 13.48
CA LEU A 41 2.91 -14.04 14.86
C LEU A 41 2.60 -15.54 15.01
N ILE A 42 1.76 -16.10 14.14
CA ILE A 42 1.38 -17.51 14.17
C ILE A 42 2.60 -18.42 14.00
N GLY A 43 3.51 -18.06 13.08
CA GLY A 43 4.74 -18.80 12.83
C GLY A 43 5.85 -18.57 13.87
N SER A 44 5.65 -17.67 14.84
CA SER A 44 6.71 -17.23 15.77
C SER A 44 7.98 -16.77 15.04
N VAL A 45 7.81 -16.03 13.94
CA VAL A 45 8.90 -15.44 13.14
C VAL A 45 8.88 -13.92 13.35
N PRO A 46 9.66 -13.38 14.33
CA PRO A 46 9.60 -11.98 14.71
C PRO A 46 9.89 -11.02 13.56
N ASP A 47 10.82 -11.38 12.67
CA ASP A 47 11.18 -10.55 11.51
C ASP A 47 10.01 -10.42 10.52
N LEU A 48 9.25 -11.51 10.31
CA LEU A 48 8.08 -11.47 9.43
C LEU A 48 6.95 -10.63 10.04
N ALA A 49 6.77 -10.72 11.36
CA ALA A 49 5.85 -9.84 12.07
C ALA A 49 6.30 -8.37 11.96
N ALA A 50 7.58 -8.08 12.15
CA ALA A 50 8.12 -6.72 12.01
C ALA A 50 7.90 -6.17 10.58
N ILE A 51 8.10 -6.99 9.55
CA ILE A 51 7.82 -6.61 8.14
C ILE A 51 6.33 -6.29 7.95
N GLY A 52 5.42 -7.14 8.46
CA GLY A 52 3.98 -6.90 8.37
C GLY A 52 3.55 -5.61 9.10
N ALA A 53 4.09 -5.37 10.30
CA ALA A 53 3.84 -4.16 11.06
C ALA A 53 4.37 -2.90 10.35
N LEU A 54 5.57 -2.97 9.76
CA LEU A 54 6.15 -1.90 8.95
C LEU A 54 5.29 -1.59 7.73
N TRP A 55 4.77 -2.62 7.07
CA TRP A 55 3.89 -2.48 5.90
C TRP A 55 2.55 -1.83 6.27
N LEU A 56 1.96 -2.22 7.41
CA LEU A 56 0.78 -1.56 7.96
C LEU A 56 1.05 -0.08 8.26
N ALA A 57 2.18 0.21 8.91
CA ALA A 57 2.59 1.58 9.20
C ALA A 57 2.77 2.41 7.92
N HIS A 58 3.39 1.84 6.88
CA HIS A 58 3.51 2.49 5.57
C HIS A 58 2.15 2.81 4.95
N SER A 59 1.24 1.82 4.94
CA SER A 59 -0.11 2.00 4.39
C SER A 59 -0.94 3.04 5.17
N GLY A 60 -0.64 3.22 6.46
CA GLY A 60 -1.25 4.27 7.30
C GLY A 60 -0.64 5.64 7.03
N PHE A 61 0.68 5.70 6.88
CA PHE A 61 1.40 6.90 6.51
C PHE A 61 0.96 7.42 5.13
N ASP A 62 0.83 6.54 4.13
CA ASP A 62 0.28 6.85 2.81
C ASP A 62 -1.11 7.52 2.89
N ARG A 63 -2.01 6.94 3.69
CA ARG A 63 -3.36 7.50 3.90
C ARG A 63 -3.35 8.83 4.65
N MET A 64 -2.47 8.98 5.65
CA MET A 64 -2.28 10.23 6.38
C MET A 64 -1.87 11.37 5.45
N LEU A 65 -1.08 11.08 4.41
CA LEU A 65 -0.69 12.05 3.38
C LEU A 65 -1.76 12.28 2.29
N GLY A 66 -2.91 11.61 2.38
CA GLY A 66 -4.02 11.77 1.44
C GLY A 66 -3.92 10.93 0.16
N TYR A 67 -2.95 10.02 0.04
CA TYR A 67 -2.79 9.22 -1.18
C TYR A 67 -3.84 8.12 -1.33
N GLY A 68 -4.14 7.37 -0.27
CA GLY A 68 -5.22 6.39 -0.21
C GLY A 68 -5.26 5.34 -1.33
N LEU A 69 -6.33 4.53 -1.34
CA LEU A 69 -6.60 3.62 -2.46
C LEU A 69 -7.00 4.38 -3.71
N LYS A 70 -6.42 3.97 -4.84
CA LYS A 70 -6.55 4.59 -6.17
C LYS A 70 -7.78 4.10 -6.91
N LEU A 71 -8.39 5.00 -7.66
CA LEU A 71 -9.52 4.70 -8.54
C LEU A 71 -9.05 4.54 -10.00
N PRO A 72 -9.80 3.82 -10.86
CA PRO A 72 -9.41 3.55 -12.26
C PRO A 72 -9.22 4.77 -13.16
N GLN A 73 -9.62 5.96 -12.72
CA GLN A 73 -9.52 7.22 -13.46
C GLN A 73 -8.09 7.77 -13.50
N GLY A 74 -7.23 7.42 -12.54
CA GLY A 74 -5.84 7.87 -12.49
C GLY A 74 -5.29 8.02 -11.08
N PHE A 75 -3.98 8.27 -10.98
CA PHE A 75 -3.24 8.28 -9.70
C PHE A 75 -3.74 9.33 -8.69
N THR A 76 -4.27 10.44 -9.16
CA THR A 76 -4.79 11.54 -8.33
C THR A 76 -6.19 11.27 -7.78
N PHE A 77 -6.91 10.29 -8.33
CA PHE A 77 -8.25 9.92 -7.90
C PHE A 77 -8.18 8.82 -6.85
N THR A 78 -8.67 9.13 -5.65
CA THR A 78 -8.56 8.23 -4.50
C THR A 78 -9.92 8.10 -3.82
N HIS A 79 -10.11 7.07 -3.00
CA HIS A 79 -11.30 6.95 -2.16
C HIS A 79 -11.42 8.05 -1.09
N LEU A 80 -10.34 8.79 -0.81
CA LEU A 80 -10.33 9.93 0.12
C LEU A 80 -10.64 11.26 -0.58
N GLY A 81 -10.69 11.28 -1.91
CA GLY A 81 -10.84 12.49 -2.72
C GLY A 81 -9.76 12.64 -3.79
N ILE A 82 -9.68 13.83 -4.39
CA ILE A 82 -8.69 14.17 -5.41
C ILE A 82 -7.47 14.80 -4.73
N ILE A 83 -6.28 14.26 -4.98
CA ILE A 83 -5.02 14.79 -4.45
C ILE A 83 -4.76 16.21 -4.99
N GLY A 84 -4.34 17.13 -4.12
CA GLY A 84 -3.98 18.49 -4.50
C GLY A 84 -5.16 19.44 -4.74
N ARG A 85 -6.36 19.06 -4.28
CA ARG A 85 -7.47 19.98 -4.08
C ARG A 85 -7.51 20.53 -2.66
#